data_AF-A0A945JVT7-F1
#
_entry.id   AF-A0A945JVT7-F1
#
_cell.length_a   1.000
_cell.length_b   1.000
_cell.length_c   1.000
_cell.angle_alpha   90.00
_cell.angle_beta   90.00
_cell.angle_gamma   90.00
#
_symmetry.space_group_name_H-M   'P 1'
#
loop_
_entity.id
_entity.type
_entity.pdbx_description
1 polymer ?
#
loop_
_entity_poly.entity_id
_entity_poly.type
_entity_poly.pdbx_seq_one_letter_code
_entity_poly.pdbx_strand_id
1 'polypeptide(L)'
;MKKNDSKRQRRKLPDGVEIGQNFLLSFDDPRVEAKAYQGRLHQLSRDGLLCFDAPGDLRPRRGTQVTIQSLKSQAKGSAFSSEIRGRGRLGGHLPVLLVEAPVAASTYRRDTYRVSVCLRGKLAWQDNAKVAPVEADAVLTNISGGGAQLYSRCPPTSEWVHVTLNAPQSFVEEQARRHLPRGGVPVKSLSLTRNPVAEAAERVQAQLTHLRARAVSVRLHSRDERGPVYAVSLAYCDKQEACFQLVRYLERQALHRCAHSEEGQRASPKGAAILADRASLEHGHQFVPPPLPRWRILTAFTQSCFRIPGSLIRAGYQCHHDVSLLLSSS
;
A
#
# COMPACT_ATOMS: atom_id res chain seq x y z
N MET A 1 -6.91 -31.60 56.72
CA MET A 1 -6.44 -31.50 55.32
C MET A 1 -7.57 -30.95 54.46
N LYS A 2 -7.55 -29.66 54.10
CA LYS A 2 -8.48 -29.08 53.12
C LYS A 2 -7.72 -28.87 51.81
N LYS A 3 -8.06 -29.66 50.78
CA LYS A 3 -7.57 -29.46 49.41
C LYS A 3 -8.17 -28.17 48.87
N ASN A 4 -7.35 -27.13 48.72
CA ASN A 4 -7.72 -25.93 47.98
C ASN A 4 -7.57 -26.23 46.48
N ASP A 5 -8.66 -26.71 45.86
CA ASP A 5 -8.83 -26.67 44.42
C ASP A 5 -9.02 -25.21 43.98
N SER A 6 -7.89 -24.53 43.76
CA SER A 6 -7.89 -23.25 43.06
C SER A 6 -8.31 -23.51 41.61
N LYS A 7 -9.58 -23.24 41.32
CA LYS A 7 -10.15 -23.17 39.97
C LYS A 7 -9.20 -22.34 39.10
N ARG A 8 -8.41 -23.01 38.25
CA ARG A 8 -7.57 -22.37 37.23
C ARG A 8 -8.47 -21.59 36.29
N GLN A 9 -8.65 -20.29 36.53
CA GLN A 9 -9.18 -19.39 35.52
C GLN A 9 -8.29 -19.53 34.29
N ARG A 10 -8.83 -20.12 33.22
CA ARG A 10 -8.17 -20.14 31.91
C ARG A 10 -7.97 -18.68 31.50
N ARG A 11 -6.73 -18.20 31.60
CA ARG A 11 -6.37 -16.85 31.18
C ARG A 11 -6.69 -16.72 29.70
N LYS A 12 -7.58 -15.79 29.36
CA LYS A 12 -8.06 -15.57 28.00
C LYS A 12 -7.09 -14.62 27.28
N LEU A 13 -6.91 -14.83 25.99
CA LEU A 13 -6.22 -13.85 25.15
C LEU A 13 -6.99 -12.52 25.17
N PRO A 14 -6.29 -11.37 25.02
CA PRO A 14 -6.94 -10.09 24.82
C PRO A 14 -7.89 -10.11 23.61
N ASP A 15 -8.96 -9.33 23.66
CA ASP A 15 -9.92 -9.27 22.57
C ASP A 15 -9.25 -8.76 21.27
N GLY A 16 -9.53 -9.44 20.15
CA GLY A 16 -8.91 -9.12 18.86
C GLY A 16 -7.45 -9.57 18.71
N VAL A 17 -6.95 -10.40 19.62
CA VAL A 17 -5.63 -11.04 19.55
C VAL A 17 -5.79 -12.56 19.39
N GLU A 18 -5.19 -13.11 18.34
CA GLU A 18 -5.25 -14.55 18.03
C GLU A 18 -3.85 -15.18 17.98
N ILE A 19 -3.76 -16.44 18.42
CA ILE A 19 -2.54 -17.25 18.24
C ILE A 19 -2.28 -17.43 16.74
N GLY A 20 -1.01 -17.28 16.37
CA GLY A 20 -0.52 -17.40 15.00
C GLY A 20 -0.53 -16.09 14.21
N GLN A 21 -1.10 -15.02 14.76
CA GLN A 21 -1.16 -13.70 14.13
C GLN A 21 0.18 -12.96 14.18
N ASN A 22 0.46 -12.21 13.11
CA ASN A 22 1.65 -11.35 13.03
C ASN A 22 1.37 -9.95 13.58
N PHE A 23 2.33 -9.43 14.32
CA PHE A 23 2.31 -8.12 14.94
C PHE A 23 3.61 -7.38 14.66
N LEU A 24 3.54 -6.06 14.61
CA LEU A 24 4.68 -5.17 14.68
C LEU A 24 4.89 -4.76 16.14
N LEU A 25 6.06 -5.06 16.68
CA LEU A 25 6.53 -4.67 17.99
C LEU A 25 7.45 -3.47 17.80
N SER A 26 7.03 -2.28 18.25
CA SER A 26 7.86 -1.07 18.21
C SER A 26 8.37 -0.76 19.61
N PHE A 27 9.68 -0.62 19.78
CA PHE A 27 10.32 -0.44 21.08
C PHE A 27 10.59 1.04 21.32
N ASP A 28 10.21 1.53 22.50
CA ASP A 28 10.52 2.88 22.96
C ASP A 28 11.83 2.88 23.76
N ASP A 29 12.90 2.33 23.15
CA ASP A 29 14.24 2.34 23.72
C ASP A 29 15.26 2.60 22.60
N PRO A 30 15.98 3.75 22.61
CA PRO A 30 16.94 4.11 21.56
C PRO A 30 18.15 3.16 21.50
N ARG A 31 18.32 2.27 22.48
CA ARG A 31 19.40 1.29 22.55
C ARG A 31 19.04 -0.03 21.86
N VAL A 32 17.79 -0.22 21.46
CA VAL A 32 17.39 -1.36 20.63
C VAL A 32 17.63 -0.96 19.18
N GLU A 33 18.65 -1.56 18.55
CA GLU A 33 19.03 -1.24 17.16
C GLU A 33 17.87 -1.37 16.18
N ALA A 34 17.07 -2.43 16.35
CA ALA A 34 15.81 -2.62 15.64
C ALA A 34 14.70 -1.82 16.34
N LYS A 35 14.48 -0.56 15.92
CA LYS A 35 13.37 0.29 16.42
C LYS A 35 12.00 -0.39 16.38
N ALA A 36 11.80 -1.29 15.41
CA ALA A 36 10.62 -2.14 15.34
C ALA A 36 10.99 -3.53 14.79
N TYR A 37 10.21 -4.53 15.18
CA TYR A 37 10.37 -5.92 14.79
C TYR A 37 9.01 -6.56 14.52
N GLN A 38 8.91 -7.38 13.47
CA GLN A 38 7.70 -8.13 13.16
C GLN A 38 7.76 -9.52 13.81
N GLY A 39 6.89 -9.76 14.79
CA GLY A 39 6.80 -11.03 15.51
C GLY A 39 5.44 -11.71 15.37
N ARG A 40 5.44 -13.03 15.32
CA ARG A 40 4.27 -13.90 15.38
C ARG A 40 3.95 -14.24 16.84
N LEU A 41 2.69 -14.06 17.23
CA LEU A 41 2.21 -14.52 18.53
C LEU A 41 2.06 -16.04 18.52
N HIS A 42 2.88 -16.76 19.28
CA HIS A 42 2.83 -18.23 19.31
C HIS A 42 1.87 -18.78 20.36
N GLN A 43 1.87 -18.21 21.56
CA GLN A 43 1.03 -18.68 22.66
C GLN A 43 0.95 -17.65 23.79
N LEU A 44 0.07 -17.95 24.75
CA LEU A 44 0.04 -17.33 26.07
C LEU A 44 0.82 -18.23 27.04
N SER A 45 1.79 -17.68 27.77
CA SER A 45 2.55 -18.40 28.79
C SER A 45 1.66 -18.78 29.97
N ARG A 46 2.15 -19.68 30.83
CA ARG A 46 1.47 -20.04 32.09
C ARG A 46 1.25 -18.82 32.99
N ASP A 47 2.17 -17.87 32.93
CA ASP A 47 2.14 -16.61 33.66
C ASP A 47 1.32 -15.53 32.95
N GLY A 48 0.57 -15.87 31.89
CA GLY A 48 -0.28 -14.94 31.16
C GLY A 48 0.49 -13.95 30.30
N LEU A 49 1.75 -14.24 29.96
CA LEU A 49 2.58 -13.41 29.08
C LEU A 49 2.37 -13.82 27.63
N LEU A 50 2.27 -12.85 26.73
CA LEU A 50 2.23 -13.06 25.30
C LEU A 50 3.63 -13.45 24.81
N CYS A 51 3.74 -14.60 24.14
CA CYS A 51 5.01 -15.10 23.60
C CYS A 51 5.10 -14.79 22.11
N PHE A 52 5.87 -13.76 21.75
CA PHE A 52 6.18 -13.42 20.36
C PHE A 52 7.49 -14.08 19.96
N ASP A 53 7.57 -14.69 18.78
CA ASP A 53 8.88 -15.08 18.23
C ASP A 53 9.77 -13.84 18.08
N ALA A 54 11.07 -14.03 18.25
CA ALA A 54 12.05 -12.97 18.07
C ALA A 54 13.42 -13.60 17.85
N PRO A 55 14.28 -13.01 17.00
CA PRO A 55 15.62 -13.51 16.81
C PRO A 55 16.46 -13.27 18.09
N GLY A 56 17.48 -14.10 18.32
CA GLY A 56 18.21 -14.13 19.60
C GLY A 56 19.12 -12.90 19.86
N ASP A 57 19.38 -12.13 18.81
CA ASP A 57 20.07 -10.85 18.78
C ASP A 57 19.15 -9.67 19.17
N LEU A 58 17.82 -9.82 19.08
CA LEU A 58 16.88 -8.82 19.58
C LEU A 58 16.82 -8.88 21.11
N ARG A 59 17.45 -7.91 21.77
CA ARG A 59 17.65 -7.90 23.24
C ARG A 59 17.10 -6.64 23.94
N PRO A 60 15.80 -6.34 23.83
CA PRO A 60 15.19 -5.32 24.68
C PRO A 60 15.35 -5.71 26.15
N ARG A 61 15.55 -4.71 27.02
CA ARG A 61 15.68 -4.95 28.46
C ARG A 61 14.32 -5.29 29.06
N ARG A 62 14.33 -5.98 30.20
CA ARG A 62 13.12 -6.09 31.03
C ARG A 62 12.70 -4.68 31.45
N GLY A 63 11.41 -4.37 31.33
CA GLY A 63 10.89 -3.02 31.57
C GLY A 63 10.80 -2.14 30.32
N THR A 64 11.36 -2.55 29.17
CA THR A 64 11.26 -1.78 27.93
C THR A 64 9.80 -1.68 27.50
N GLN A 65 9.32 -0.46 27.27
CA GLN A 65 7.98 -0.23 26.72
C GLN A 65 7.94 -0.68 25.25
N VAL A 66 6.86 -1.36 24.89
CA VAL A 66 6.63 -1.88 23.55
C VAL A 66 5.22 -1.55 23.10
N THR A 67 5.10 -0.95 21.92
CA THR A 67 3.83 -0.80 21.23
C THR A 67 3.64 -1.98 20.30
N ILE A 68 2.55 -2.73 20.49
CA ILE A 68 2.19 -3.90 19.70
C ILE A 68 1.05 -3.51 18.77
N GLN A 69 1.24 -3.73 17.47
CA GLN A 69 0.24 -3.44 16.45
C GLN A 69 -0.01 -4.65 15.55
N SER A 70 -1.26 -5.06 15.42
CA SER A 70 -1.67 -6.12 14.49
C SER A 70 -1.36 -5.74 13.05
N LEU A 71 -0.75 -6.68 12.31
CA LEU A 71 -0.54 -6.57 10.87
C LEU A 71 -1.72 -7.11 10.05
N LYS A 72 -2.84 -7.52 10.68
CA LYS A 72 -4.02 -7.97 9.93
C LYS A 72 -4.57 -6.83 9.06
N SER A 73 -4.87 -7.15 7.81
CA SER A 73 -5.57 -6.26 6.86
C SER A 73 -7.08 -6.10 7.14
N GLN A 74 -7.60 -6.73 8.21
CA GLN A 74 -9.04 -6.71 8.50
C GLN A 74 -9.46 -5.45 9.27
N ALA A 75 -10.75 -5.12 9.19
CA ALA A 75 -11.38 -3.91 9.72
C ALA A 75 -11.22 -3.70 11.25
N LYS A 76 -10.77 -4.71 11.99
CA LYS A 76 -10.48 -4.66 13.43
C LYS A 76 -9.02 -5.05 13.67
N GLY A 77 -8.12 -4.05 13.61
CA GLY A 77 -6.76 -4.21 14.09
C GLY A 77 -6.73 -4.05 15.62
N SER A 78 -5.92 -4.83 16.31
CA SER A 78 -5.60 -4.60 17.72
C SER A 78 -4.29 -3.81 17.83
N ALA A 79 -4.28 -2.76 18.65
CA ALA A 79 -3.07 -2.04 19.01
C ALA A 79 -3.07 -1.76 20.51
N PHE A 80 -1.95 -1.98 21.18
CA PHE A 80 -1.82 -1.74 22.61
C PHE A 80 -0.37 -1.49 23.01
N SER A 81 -0.19 -0.68 24.05
CA SER A 81 1.10 -0.52 24.72
C SER A 81 1.25 -1.59 25.80
N SER A 82 2.45 -2.12 25.96
CA SER A 82 2.78 -3.10 26.98
C SER A 82 4.27 -3.02 27.34
N GLU A 83 4.72 -3.92 28.20
CA GLU A 83 6.08 -3.98 28.73
C GLU A 83 6.74 -5.33 28.40
N ILE A 84 8.00 -5.29 27.99
CA ILE A 84 8.86 -6.47 27.88
C ILE A 84 9.15 -7.01 29.28
N ARG A 85 8.63 -8.18 29.61
CA ARG A 85 8.91 -8.87 30.87
C ARG A 85 10.17 -9.72 30.81
N GLY A 86 10.59 -10.12 29.61
CA GLY A 86 11.87 -10.78 29.41
C GLY A 86 11.94 -11.59 28.12
N ARG A 87 12.81 -12.59 28.14
CA ARG A 87 13.06 -13.52 27.03
C ARG A 87 12.85 -14.95 27.51
N GLY A 88 12.38 -15.79 26.62
CA GLY A 88 12.17 -17.21 26.87
C GLY A 88 12.54 -18.05 25.66
N ARG A 89 12.36 -19.36 25.81
CA ARG A 89 12.41 -20.30 24.70
C ARG A 89 11.14 -21.16 24.70
N LEU A 90 10.38 -21.11 23.60
CA LEU A 90 9.28 -22.02 23.38
C LEU A 90 9.80 -23.37 22.89
N GLY A 91 9.31 -24.44 23.51
CA GLY A 91 9.77 -25.81 23.23
C GLY A 91 11.28 -26.01 23.46
N GLY A 92 11.94 -25.14 24.23
CA GLY A 92 13.40 -25.21 24.45
C GLY A 92 14.26 -24.67 23.30
N HIS A 93 13.67 -24.33 22.15
CA HIS A 93 14.45 -24.01 20.94
C HIS A 93 14.11 -22.63 20.38
N LEU A 94 12.82 -22.30 20.28
CA LEU A 94 12.35 -21.08 19.61
C LEU A 94 12.52 -19.88 20.55
N PRO A 95 13.43 -18.94 20.27
CA PRO A 95 13.56 -17.71 21.05
C PRO A 95 12.27 -16.88 20.98
N VAL A 96 11.81 -16.42 22.14
CA VAL A 96 10.62 -15.58 22.25
C VAL A 96 10.83 -14.38 23.17
N LEU A 97 10.16 -13.29 22.84
CA LEU A 97 9.91 -12.19 23.75
C LEU A 97 8.66 -12.47 24.57
N LEU A 98 8.79 -12.27 25.89
CA LEU A 98 7.70 -12.37 26.83
C LEU A 98 7.17 -10.98 27.12
N VAL A 99 5.95 -10.72 26.70
CA VAL A 99 5.31 -9.42 26.82
C VAL A 99 4.10 -9.52 27.73
N GLU A 100 3.88 -8.51 28.56
CA GLU A 100 2.69 -8.47 29.40
C GLU A 100 1.41 -8.39 28.55
N ALA A 101 0.38 -9.14 28.95
CA ALA A 101 -0.91 -9.03 28.30
C ALA A 101 -1.59 -7.71 28.74
N PRO A 102 -2.11 -6.90 27.81
CA PRO A 102 -2.81 -5.67 28.16
C PRO A 102 -4.11 -5.98 28.90
N VAL A 103 -4.47 -5.13 29.88
CA VAL A 103 -5.76 -5.23 30.58
C VAL A 103 -6.93 -4.93 29.63
N ALA A 104 -6.72 -4.04 28.65
CA ALA A 104 -7.65 -3.76 27.57
C ALA A 104 -6.85 -3.49 26.27
N ALA A 105 -7.07 -4.29 25.24
CA ALA A 105 -6.53 -4.00 23.92
C ALA A 105 -7.42 -2.93 23.25
N SER A 106 -6.84 -1.78 22.89
CA SER A 106 -7.59 -0.82 22.08
C SER A 106 -7.81 -1.43 20.69
N THR A 107 -9.07 -1.59 20.31
CA THR A 107 -9.39 -1.96 18.93
C THR A 107 -9.16 -0.72 18.09
N TYR A 108 -8.12 -0.72 17.26
CA TYR A 108 -7.96 0.28 16.23
C TYR A 108 -9.02 0.02 15.17
N ARG A 109 -10.17 0.70 15.30
CA ARG A 109 -11.17 0.76 14.24
C ARG A 109 -10.64 1.74 13.19
N ARG A 110 -10.41 1.23 11.99
CA ARG A 110 -10.29 2.10 10.82
C ARG A 110 -11.70 2.55 10.45
N ASP A 111 -11.99 3.83 10.57
CA ASP A 111 -13.32 4.37 10.26
C ASP A 111 -13.64 4.34 8.75
N THR A 112 -12.65 4.09 7.88
CA THR A 112 -12.82 4.01 6.43
C THR A 112 -11.94 2.93 5.80
N TYR A 113 -12.52 2.19 4.84
CA TYR A 113 -11.83 1.18 4.03
C TYR A 113 -10.77 1.81 3.11
N ARG A 114 -9.63 1.13 2.95
CA ARG A 114 -8.43 1.60 2.24
C ARG A 114 -8.04 0.62 1.15
N VAL A 115 -7.66 1.12 -0.02
CA VAL A 115 -7.10 0.31 -1.11
C VAL A 115 -5.69 0.81 -1.43
N SER A 116 -4.78 -0.14 -1.64
CA SER A 116 -3.43 0.17 -2.14
C SER A 116 -3.51 0.40 -3.63
N VAL A 117 -2.95 1.52 -4.09
CA VAL A 117 -3.07 1.98 -5.47
C VAL A 117 -1.72 2.50 -5.97
N CYS A 118 -1.63 2.76 -7.27
CA CYS A 118 -0.52 3.52 -7.85
C CYS A 118 -1.15 4.52 -8.81
N LEU A 119 -1.53 5.69 -8.29
CA LEU A 119 -2.19 6.75 -9.05
C LEU A 119 -1.34 8.02 -9.02
N ARG A 120 -1.26 8.69 -10.16
CA ARG A 120 -0.69 10.04 -10.22
C ARG A 120 -1.62 11.03 -9.54
N GLY A 121 -1.05 12.08 -9.00
CA GLY A 121 -1.78 13.19 -8.42
C GLY A 121 -0.85 14.38 -8.23
N LYS A 122 -1.40 15.42 -7.62
CA LYS A 122 -0.66 16.61 -7.24
C LYS A 122 -0.97 16.99 -5.81
N LEU A 123 0.04 17.55 -5.14
CA LEU A 123 -0.12 18.30 -3.92
C LEU A 123 0.05 19.77 -4.21
N ALA A 124 -0.85 20.58 -3.67
CA ALA A 124 -0.70 22.02 -3.67
C ALA A 124 -0.79 22.54 -2.23
N TRP A 125 0.05 23.48 -1.86
CA TRP A 125 -0.04 24.16 -0.57
C TRP A 125 0.42 25.61 -0.70
N GLN A 126 0.05 26.41 0.28
CA GLN A 126 0.38 27.82 0.32
C GLN A 126 0.86 28.18 1.71
N ASP A 127 2.09 28.69 1.81
CA ASP A 127 2.69 29.08 3.09
C ASP A 127 2.18 30.44 3.55
N ASN A 128 1.96 31.35 2.60
CA ASN A 128 1.49 32.71 2.84
C ASN A 128 0.48 33.11 1.77
N ALA A 129 -0.61 33.77 2.18
CA ALA A 129 -1.67 34.25 1.27
C ALA A 129 -1.16 35.19 0.16
N LYS A 130 0.02 35.80 0.34
CA LYS A 130 0.67 36.72 -0.61
C LYS A 130 1.57 36.01 -1.64
N VAL A 131 1.85 34.73 -1.46
CA VAL A 131 2.75 33.95 -2.32
C VAL A 131 1.92 32.97 -3.15
N ALA A 132 2.31 32.74 -4.40
CA ALA A 132 1.65 31.75 -5.24
C ALA A 132 1.69 30.35 -4.58
N PRO A 133 0.63 29.54 -4.72
CA PRO A 133 0.63 28.18 -4.19
C PRO A 133 1.72 27.35 -4.87
N VAL A 134 2.43 26.57 -4.06
CA VAL A 134 3.43 25.60 -4.52
C VAL A 134 2.69 24.35 -4.95
N GLU A 135 2.95 23.87 -6.16
CA GLU A 135 2.48 22.57 -6.65
C GLU A 135 3.63 21.57 -6.73
N ALA A 136 3.37 20.33 -6.32
CA ALA A 136 4.30 19.23 -6.43
C ALA A 136 3.60 17.96 -6.95
N ASP A 137 4.28 17.25 -7.84
CA ASP A 137 3.82 15.95 -8.29
C ASP A 137 3.83 14.93 -7.14
N ALA A 138 2.84 14.06 -7.15
CA ALA A 138 2.64 13.05 -6.13
C ALA A 138 2.19 11.72 -6.76
N VAL A 139 2.60 10.63 -6.13
CA VAL A 139 2.11 9.28 -6.42
C VAL A 139 1.37 8.76 -5.21
N LEU A 140 0.07 8.53 -5.36
CA LEU A 140 -0.75 7.91 -4.33
C LEU A 140 -0.46 6.42 -4.25
N THR A 141 -0.21 5.96 -3.03
CA THR A 141 0.03 4.55 -2.71
C THR A 141 -1.10 3.92 -1.93
N ASN A 142 -1.89 4.74 -1.23
CA ASN A 142 -3.07 4.30 -0.50
C ASN A 142 -4.16 5.37 -0.52
N ILE A 143 -5.41 4.98 -0.64
CA ILE A 143 -6.56 5.89 -0.63
C ILE A 143 -7.74 5.30 0.15
N SER A 144 -8.43 6.14 0.92
CA SER A 144 -9.77 5.91 1.46
C SER A 144 -10.69 7.10 1.22
N GLY A 145 -11.95 6.97 1.63
CA GLY A 145 -12.87 8.12 1.69
C GLY A 145 -12.49 9.18 2.73
N GLY A 146 -11.58 8.88 3.68
CA GLY A 146 -11.18 9.79 4.76
C GLY A 146 -9.73 10.29 4.69
N GLY A 147 -8.92 9.81 3.75
CA GLY A 147 -7.54 10.23 3.62
C GLY A 147 -6.78 9.45 2.57
N ALA A 148 -5.49 9.74 2.47
CA ALA A 148 -4.60 9.11 1.51
C ALA A 148 -3.16 9.03 2.05
N GLN A 149 -2.38 8.15 1.44
CA GLN A 149 -0.93 8.14 1.56
C GLN A 149 -0.33 8.34 0.17
N LEU A 150 0.66 9.22 0.08
CA LEU A 150 1.35 9.52 -1.16
C LEU A 150 2.86 9.62 -0.96
N TYR A 151 3.57 9.55 -2.08
CA TYR A 151 4.98 9.90 -2.19
C TYR A 151 5.14 11.16 -3.03
N SER A 152 5.97 12.10 -2.57
CA SER A 152 6.36 13.29 -3.33
C SER A 152 7.84 13.60 -3.10
N ARG A 153 8.48 14.26 -4.07
CA ARG A 153 9.86 14.76 -3.94
C ARG A 153 9.94 16.10 -3.22
N CYS A 154 8.82 16.82 -3.12
CA CYS A 154 8.73 18.07 -2.40
C CYS A 154 7.83 17.88 -1.17
N PRO A 155 8.37 18.01 0.06
CA PRO A 155 7.57 17.88 1.27
C PRO A 155 6.71 19.13 1.46
N PRO A 156 5.43 19.01 1.85
CA PRO A 156 4.62 20.17 2.16
C PRO A 156 5.18 20.88 3.40
N THR A 157 5.30 22.20 3.30
CA THR A 157 5.72 23.09 4.39
C THR A 157 4.55 23.57 5.25
N SER A 158 3.34 23.53 4.69
CA SER A 158 2.09 23.84 5.40
C SER A 158 1.41 22.57 5.91
N GLU A 159 0.70 22.72 7.03
CA GLU A 159 -0.16 21.67 7.59
C GLU A 159 -1.35 21.36 6.68
N TRP A 160 -1.86 22.36 5.96
CA TRP A 160 -3.04 22.23 5.10
C TRP A 160 -2.61 22.20 3.63
N VAL A 161 -3.09 21.18 2.93
CA VAL A 161 -2.77 20.93 1.54
C VAL A 161 -4.05 20.68 0.74
N HIS A 162 -3.99 20.97 -0.55
CA HIS A 162 -4.98 20.56 -1.54
C HIS A 162 -4.42 19.39 -2.33
N VAL A 163 -5.23 18.36 -2.50
CA VAL A 163 -4.85 17.14 -3.22
C VAL A 163 -5.67 17.06 -4.49
N THR A 164 -5.00 16.77 -5.60
CA THR A 164 -5.64 16.42 -6.87
C THR A 164 -5.32 14.97 -7.19
N LEU A 165 -6.36 14.19 -7.45
CA LEU A 165 -6.27 12.77 -7.76
C LEU A 165 -6.53 12.54 -9.25
N ASN A 166 -5.56 11.98 -9.97
CA ASN A 166 -5.77 11.63 -11.37
C ASN A 166 -6.43 10.25 -11.44
N ALA A 167 -7.77 10.24 -11.42
CA ALA A 167 -8.52 9.01 -11.59
C ALA A 167 -8.34 8.42 -13.01
N PRO A 168 -8.43 7.09 -13.15
CA PRO A 168 -8.43 6.45 -14.46
C PRO A 168 -9.57 6.99 -15.34
N GLN A 169 -9.29 7.24 -16.62
CA GLN A 169 -10.29 7.73 -17.57
C GLN A 169 -11.53 6.82 -17.63
N SER A 170 -11.34 5.51 -17.53
CA SER A 170 -12.41 4.51 -17.48
C SER A 170 -13.34 4.66 -16.26
N PHE A 171 -12.82 5.12 -15.12
CA PHE A 171 -13.65 5.46 -13.96
C PHE A 171 -14.49 6.71 -14.25
N VAL A 172 -13.84 7.76 -14.78
CA VAL A 172 -14.50 9.04 -15.09
C VAL A 172 -15.65 8.82 -16.06
N GLU A 173 -15.44 8.03 -17.12
CA GLU A 173 -16.46 7.69 -18.10
C GLU A 173 -17.60 6.86 -17.51
N GLU A 174 -17.29 5.85 -16.67
CA GLU A 174 -18.32 5.03 -16.02
C GLU A 174 -19.21 5.90 -15.11
N GLN A 175 -18.61 6.81 -14.35
CA GLN A 175 -19.37 7.73 -13.50
C GLN A 175 -20.14 8.77 -14.31
N ALA A 176 -19.53 9.35 -15.35
CA ALA A 176 -20.20 10.30 -16.23
C ALA A 176 -21.47 9.70 -16.85
N ARG A 177 -21.40 8.45 -17.33
CA ARG A 177 -22.55 7.72 -17.89
C ARG A 177 -23.67 7.49 -16.87
N ARG A 178 -23.34 7.32 -15.57
CA ARG A 178 -24.35 7.16 -14.51
C ARG A 178 -25.13 8.44 -14.23
N HIS A 179 -24.55 9.60 -14.51
CA HIS A 179 -25.21 10.90 -14.35
C HIS A 179 -26.11 11.27 -15.55
N LEU A 180 -26.08 10.48 -16.62
CA LEU A 180 -26.98 10.67 -17.75
C LEU A 180 -28.35 10.04 -17.45
N PRO A 181 -29.45 10.68 -17.87
CA PRO A 181 -30.79 10.11 -17.71
C PRO A 181 -30.89 8.76 -18.41
N ARG A 182 -31.41 7.74 -17.71
CA ARG A 182 -31.60 6.37 -18.24
C ARG A 182 -32.78 6.23 -19.21
N GLY A 183 -33.49 7.32 -19.49
CA GLY A 183 -34.58 7.36 -20.46
C GLY A 183 -34.02 7.66 -21.85
N GLY A 184 -34.44 6.89 -22.86
CA GLY A 184 -33.98 6.97 -24.26
C GLY A 184 -34.31 8.28 -24.97
N VAL A 185 -33.78 9.40 -24.48
CA VAL A 185 -33.71 10.63 -25.25
C VAL A 185 -32.80 10.34 -26.44
N PRO A 186 -33.31 10.42 -27.68
CA PRO A 186 -32.49 10.16 -28.83
C PRO A 186 -31.33 11.14 -28.84
N VAL A 187 -30.12 10.62 -29.01
CA VAL A 187 -28.84 11.35 -29.17
C VAL A 187 -28.85 12.30 -30.39
N LYS A 188 -30.01 12.51 -31.03
CA LYS A 188 -30.25 13.34 -32.21
C LYS A 188 -30.47 14.82 -31.90
N SER A 189 -30.48 15.25 -30.63
CA SER A 189 -30.50 16.69 -30.27
C SER A 189 -29.23 17.15 -29.54
N LEU A 190 -28.12 16.43 -29.69
CA LEU A 190 -26.81 16.95 -29.30
C LEU A 190 -26.47 18.14 -30.21
N SER A 191 -26.63 19.35 -29.69
CA SER A 191 -26.04 20.53 -30.30
C SER A 191 -24.56 20.27 -30.57
N LEU A 192 -24.06 20.63 -31.76
CA LEU A 192 -22.63 20.56 -32.15
C LEU A 192 -21.69 21.27 -31.16
N THR A 193 -22.23 22.07 -30.24
CA THR A 193 -21.53 22.85 -29.24
C THR A 193 -21.48 22.23 -27.84
N ARG A 194 -22.24 21.16 -27.54
CA ARG A 194 -22.40 20.68 -26.16
C ARG A 194 -22.47 19.16 -26.05
N ASN A 195 -21.43 18.55 -25.48
CA ASN A 195 -21.37 17.12 -25.23
C ASN A 195 -21.68 16.83 -23.75
N PRO A 196 -22.88 16.29 -23.41
CA PRO A 196 -23.29 16.08 -22.02
C PRO A 196 -22.43 15.03 -21.29
N VAL A 197 -21.80 14.11 -22.03
CA VAL A 197 -20.88 13.14 -21.45
C VAL A 197 -19.57 13.82 -21.03
N ALA A 198 -19.07 14.74 -21.84
CA ALA A 198 -17.86 15.51 -21.54
C ALA A 198 -18.10 16.42 -20.32
N GLU A 199 -19.24 17.12 -20.26
CA GLU A 199 -19.59 17.94 -19.09
C GLU A 199 -19.74 17.10 -17.81
N ALA A 200 -20.34 15.91 -17.92
CA ALA A 200 -20.44 14.99 -16.78
C ALA A 200 -19.07 14.45 -16.35
N ALA A 201 -18.18 14.16 -17.31
CA ALA A 201 -16.80 13.74 -17.04
C ALA A 201 -15.99 14.82 -16.33
N GLU A 202 -16.10 16.08 -16.78
CA GLU A 202 -15.48 17.24 -16.12
C GLU A 202 -15.97 17.40 -14.68
N ARG A 203 -17.28 17.24 -14.44
CA ARG A 203 -17.84 17.28 -13.08
C ARG A 203 -17.28 16.18 -12.18
N VAL A 204 -17.15 14.96 -12.70
CA VAL A 204 -16.56 13.84 -11.95
C VAL A 204 -15.08 14.11 -11.63
N GLN A 205 -14.33 14.66 -12.59
CA GLN A 205 -12.93 15.03 -12.36
C GLN A 205 -12.81 16.17 -11.33
N ALA A 206 -13.67 17.18 -11.41
CA ALA A 206 -13.67 18.30 -10.47
C ALA A 206 -13.86 17.84 -9.01
N GLN A 207 -14.66 16.80 -8.77
CA GLN A 207 -14.86 16.21 -7.44
C GLN A 207 -13.60 15.53 -6.86
N LEU A 208 -12.58 15.27 -7.69
CA LEU A 208 -11.31 14.65 -7.30
C LEU A 208 -10.15 15.65 -7.32
N THR A 209 -10.45 16.92 -7.57
CA THR A 209 -9.48 18.03 -7.58
C THR A 209 -9.67 18.90 -6.33
N HIS A 210 -8.59 19.58 -5.91
CA HIS A 210 -8.60 20.54 -4.81
C HIS A 210 -9.12 19.99 -3.46
N LEU A 211 -9.00 18.67 -3.23
CA LEU A 211 -9.44 18.02 -2.00
C LEU A 211 -8.64 18.55 -0.81
N ARG A 212 -9.31 19.24 0.11
CA ARG A 212 -8.65 19.82 1.27
C ARG A 212 -8.28 18.72 2.27
N ALA A 213 -7.01 18.67 2.63
CA ALA A 213 -6.45 17.66 3.52
C ALA A 213 -5.46 18.27 4.51
N ARG A 214 -5.36 17.64 5.68
CA ARG A 214 -4.32 17.90 6.67
C ARG A 214 -3.17 16.93 6.46
N ALA A 215 -1.95 17.44 6.37
CA ALA A 215 -0.73 16.64 6.40
C ALA A 215 -0.46 16.18 7.85
N VAL A 216 -0.81 14.92 8.14
CA VAL A 216 -0.71 14.34 9.50
C VAL A 216 0.71 13.85 9.78
N SER A 217 1.41 13.34 8.77
CA SER A 217 2.78 12.90 8.91
C SER A 217 3.53 13.06 7.61
N VAL A 218 4.72 13.66 7.68
CA VAL A 218 5.68 13.79 6.58
C VAL A 218 6.96 13.13 7.04
N ARG A 219 7.43 12.12 6.31
CA ARG A 219 8.64 11.37 6.65
C ARG A 219 9.49 11.16 5.41
N LEU A 220 10.81 11.22 5.56
CA LEU A 220 11.71 10.77 4.51
C LEU A 220 11.51 9.27 4.30
N HIS A 221 11.13 8.86 3.09
CA HIS A 221 10.90 7.47 2.71
C HIS A 221 12.17 6.83 2.14
N SER A 222 12.78 7.49 1.16
CA SER A 222 14.01 7.05 0.52
C SER A 222 14.80 8.24 -0.02
N ARG A 223 16.06 8.01 -0.40
CA ARG A 223 16.87 8.94 -1.19
C ARG A 223 17.37 8.18 -2.41
N ASP A 224 17.11 8.72 -3.59
CA ASP A 224 17.68 8.23 -4.83
C ASP A 224 18.58 9.31 -5.46
N GLU A 225 19.18 9.01 -6.61
CA GLU A 225 20.09 9.93 -7.33
C GLU A 225 19.44 11.28 -7.69
N ARG A 226 18.11 11.33 -7.73
CA ARG A 226 17.33 12.53 -8.07
C ARG A 226 16.86 13.28 -6.82
N GLY A 227 17.21 12.80 -5.62
CA GLY A 227 16.93 13.45 -4.36
C GLY A 227 16.01 12.65 -3.42
N PRO A 228 15.57 13.28 -2.32
CA PRO A 228 14.73 12.65 -1.33
C PRO A 228 13.30 12.41 -1.85
N VAL A 229 12.71 11.29 -1.45
CA VAL A 229 11.30 10.97 -1.62
C VAL A 229 10.66 10.95 -0.24
N TYR A 230 9.57 11.68 -0.06
CA TYR A 230 8.85 11.82 1.20
C TYR A 230 7.54 11.04 1.17
N ALA A 231 7.29 10.27 2.22
CA ALA A 231 5.99 9.71 2.53
C ALA A 231 5.14 10.76 3.23
N VAL A 232 4.00 11.10 2.64
CA VAL A 232 3.04 12.04 3.21
C VAL A 232 1.74 11.30 3.50
N SER A 233 1.31 11.35 4.76
CA SER A 233 0.02 10.82 5.22
C SER A 233 -0.97 11.96 5.39
N LEU A 234 -2.12 11.82 4.73
CA LEU A 234 -3.14 12.85 4.65
C LEU A 234 -4.45 12.39 5.29
N ALA A 235 -5.10 13.31 6.00
CA ALA A 235 -6.48 13.17 6.45
C ALA A 235 -7.32 14.25 5.76
N TYR A 236 -8.38 13.85 5.05
CA TYR A 236 -9.29 14.82 4.43
C TYR A 236 -10.07 15.57 5.51
N CYS A 237 -10.35 16.86 5.29
CA CYS A 237 -11.21 17.64 6.18
C CYS A 237 -12.58 16.97 6.31
N ASP A 238 -13.16 16.67 5.15
CA ASP A 238 -14.46 16.05 5.01
C ASP A 238 -14.30 14.70 4.31
N LYS A 239 -15.17 13.75 4.66
CA LYS A 239 -15.23 12.47 3.96
C LYS A 239 -15.62 12.72 2.51
N GLN A 240 -14.80 12.23 1.59
CA GLN A 240 -14.96 12.46 0.15
C GLN A 240 -15.67 11.25 -0.48
N GLU A 241 -16.93 11.44 -0.87
CA GLU A 241 -17.74 10.40 -1.52
C GLU A 241 -17.13 9.98 -2.87
N ALA A 242 -16.59 10.92 -3.64
CA ALA A 242 -15.90 10.63 -4.90
C ALA A 242 -14.68 9.72 -4.69
N CYS A 243 -13.91 9.94 -3.61
CA CYS A 243 -12.81 9.05 -3.23
C CYS A 243 -13.30 7.66 -2.84
N PHE A 244 -14.44 7.55 -2.14
CA PHE A 244 -15.04 6.25 -1.81
C PHE A 244 -15.47 5.50 -3.08
N GLN A 245 -16.10 6.19 -4.04
CA GLN A 245 -16.50 5.60 -5.32
C GLN A 245 -15.29 5.14 -6.14
N LEU A 246 -14.22 5.93 -6.15
CA LEU A 246 -12.96 5.58 -6.79
C LEU A 246 -12.32 4.34 -6.14
N VAL A 247 -12.27 4.28 -4.82
CA VAL A 247 -11.80 3.12 -4.06
C VAL A 247 -12.56 1.85 -4.45
N ARG A 248 -13.90 1.92 -4.51
CA ARG A 248 -14.74 0.79 -4.91
C ARG A 248 -14.54 0.38 -6.36
N TYR A 249 -14.31 1.34 -7.25
CA TYR A 249 -13.99 1.05 -8.64
C TYR A 249 -12.67 0.29 -8.77
N LEU A 250 -11.60 0.79 -8.13
CA LEU A 250 -10.28 0.18 -8.19
C LEU A 250 -10.25 -1.22 -7.58
N GLU A 251 -11.01 -1.42 -6.49
CA GLU A 251 -11.22 -2.74 -5.90
C GLU A 251 -11.86 -3.73 -6.89
N ARG A 252 -12.96 -3.33 -7.55
CA ARG A 252 -13.59 -4.18 -8.58
C ARG A 252 -12.60 -4.52 -9.70
N GLN A 253 -11.86 -3.52 -10.19
CA GLN A 253 -10.87 -3.73 -11.26
C GLN A 253 -9.75 -4.70 -10.84
N ALA A 254 -9.28 -4.63 -9.59
CA ALA A 254 -8.30 -5.57 -9.07
C ALA A 254 -8.86 -7.00 -9.02
N LEU A 255 -10.10 -7.18 -8.55
CA LEU A 255 -10.76 -8.48 -8.50
C LEU A 255 -10.96 -9.09 -9.90
N HIS A 256 -11.39 -8.30 -10.88
CA HIS A 256 -11.56 -8.76 -12.25
C HIS A 256 -10.22 -9.19 -12.88
N ARG A 257 -9.12 -8.50 -12.59
CA ARG A 257 -7.78 -8.91 -13.06
C ARG A 257 -7.32 -10.22 -12.45
N CYS A 258 -7.62 -10.47 -11.18
CA CYS A 258 -7.29 -11.75 -10.53
C CYS A 258 -8.11 -12.91 -11.11
N ALA A 259 -9.41 -12.72 -11.33
CA ALA A 259 -10.30 -13.75 -11.88
C ALA A 259 -9.91 -14.17 -13.31
N HIS A 260 -9.57 -13.22 -14.18
CA HIS A 260 -9.13 -13.54 -15.55
C HIS A 260 -7.71 -14.12 -15.62
N SER A 261 -6.88 -13.95 -14.58
CA SER A 261 -5.57 -14.61 -14.53
C SER A 261 -5.67 -16.12 -14.30
N GLU A 262 -6.74 -16.58 -13.64
CA GLU A 262 -7.00 -18.01 -13.41
C GLU A 262 -7.64 -18.69 -14.63
N GLU A 263 -8.51 -17.99 -15.35
CA GLU A 263 -9.07 -18.48 -16.63
C GLU A 263 -8.01 -18.56 -17.74
N GLY A 264 -7.08 -17.60 -17.79
CA GLY A 264 -5.94 -17.61 -18.72
C GLY A 264 -4.92 -18.72 -18.48
N GLN A 265 -4.87 -19.31 -17.28
CA GLN A 265 -4.03 -20.47 -16.97
C GLN A 265 -4.70 -21.81 -17.25
N ARG A 266 -6.04 -21.85 -17.39
CA ARG A 266 -6.78 -23.07 -17.76
C ARG A 266 -6.99 -23.22 -19.27
N ALA A 267 -6.72 -22.18 -20.06
CA ALA A 267 -6.92 -22.20 -21.51
C ALA A 267 -5.60 -22.11 -22.31
N SER A 268 -4.72 -23.11 -22.20
CA SER A 268 -3.87 -23.56 -23.33
C SER A 268 -3.18 -24.89 -23.03
N PRO A 269 -3.52 -25.96 -23.79
CA PRO A 269 -2.46 -26.80 -24.33
C PRO A 269 -2.75 -27.11 -25.80
N LYS A 270 -2.54 -26.13 -26.69
CA LYS A 270 -2.40 -26.39 -28.13
C LYS A 270 -1.31 -25.49 -28.70
N GLY A 271 -0.07 -25.98 -28.59
CA GLY A 271 1.12 -25.32 -29.12
C GLY A 271 2.41 -26.01 -28.70
N ALA A 272 2.40 -27.34 -28.56
CA ALA A 272 3.59 -28.14 -28.33
C ALA A 272 3.57 -29.33 -29.30
N ALA A 273 3.69 -29.01 -30.59
CA ALA A 273 4.08 -29.93 -31.64
C ALA A 273 4.54 -29.10 -32.83
N ILE A 274 5.58 -29.56 -33.51
CA ILE A 274 6.29 -28.92 -34.63
C ILE A 274 7.46 -28.03 -34.17
N LEU A 275 8.52 -28.68 -33.69
CA LEU A 275 9.85 -28.61 -34.31
C LEU A 275 10.80 -29.54 -33.54
N ALA A 276 10.72 -30.82 -33.87
CA ALA A 276 11.74 -31.81 -33.53
C ALA A 276 11.87 -32.75 -34.73
N ASP A 277 12.53 -32.28 -35.78
CA ASP A 277 13.26 -33.19 -36.65
C ASP A 277 14.42 -32.46 -37.35
N ARG A 278 15.52 -33.20 -37.52
CA ARG A 278 16.84 -32.84 -38.07
C ARG A 278 17.90 -32.25 -37.14
N ALA A 279 18.53 -33.17 -36.42
CA ALA A 279 19.98 -33.17 -36.24
C ALA A 279 20.67 -33.71 -37.51
N SER A 280 21.72 -33.05 -37.99
CA SER A 280 23.07 -33.64 -38.21
C SER A 280 23.94 -32.81 -39.16
N LEU A 281 25.25 -32.85 -38.86
CA LEU A 281 26.42 -32.35 -39.61
C LEU A 281 26.69 -30.84 -39.53
N GLU A 282 27.90 -30.34 -39.26
CA GLU A 282 29.16 -30.87 -38.76
C GLU A 282 30.13 -29.66 -38.62
N HIS A 283 31.27 -29.85 -37.97
CA HIS A 283 32.46 -28.99 -37.87
C HIS A 283 32.50 -27.87 -36.81
N GLY A 284 33.53 -27.99 -35.97
CA GLY A 284 33.81 -27.13 -34.84
C GLY A 284 34.60 -25.88 -35.21
N HIS A 285 34.58 -24.92 -34.29
CA HIS A 285 35.74 -24.10 -33.93
C HIS A 285 35.48 -23.44 -32.58
N GLN A 286 36.46 -23.55 -31.69
CA GLN A 286 36.53 -22.84 -30.41
C GLN A 286 36.56 -21.34 -30.65
N PHE A 287 35.76 -20.57 -29.91
CA PHE A 287 36.06 -19.15 -29.69
C PHE A 287 35.59 -18.67 -28.32
N VAL A 288 36.54 -18.03 -27.62
CA VAL A 288 36.48 -17.42 -26.28
C VAL A 288 35.67 -16.11 -26.34
N PRO A 289 34.86 -15.74 -25.33
CA PRO A 289 34.09 -14.50 -25.39
C PRO A 289 34.94 -13.29 -24.97
N PRO A 290 34.91 -12.16 -25.70
CA PRO A 290 35.37 -10.88 -25.19
C PRO A 290 34.21 -10.03 -24.62
N PRO A 291 34.53 -9.00 -23.81
CA PRO A 291 33.60 -8.37 -22.88
C PRO A 291 32.73 -7.28 -23.51
N LEU A 292 31.64 -6.96 -22.80
CA LEU A 292 30.69 -5.87 -23.04
C LEU A 292 31.36 -4.54 -23.45
N PRO A 293 30.73 -3.76 -24.36
CA PRO A 293 30.90 -2.32 -24.38
C PRO A 293 29.61 -1.55 -24.06
N ARG A 294 29.75 -0.74 -23.01
CA ARG A 294 29.31 0.65 -22.85
C ARG A 294 28.34 1.24 -23.90
N TRP A 295 27.19 1.65 -23.37
CA TRP A 295 26.35 2.80 -23.72
C TRP A 295 26.98 3.84 -24.67
N ARG A 296 26.31 4.05 -25.82
CA ARG A 296 26.26 5.34 -26.51
C ARG A 296 24.82 5.70 -26.80
N ILE A 297 24.44 6.87 -26.31
CA ILE A 297 23.19 7.57 -26.58
C ILE A 297 23.26 8.09 -28.02
N LEU A 298 22.23 7.79 -28.82
CA LEU A 298 21.88 8.56 -30.01
C LEU A 298 20.40 8.90 -29.92
N THR A 299 20.15 10.19 -29.82
CA THR A 299 18.85 10.86 -29.88
C THR A 299 18.20 10.66 -31.24
N ALA A 300 16.99 10.13 -31.26
CA ALA A 300 16.02 10.38 -32.34
C ALA A 300 14.62 10.40 -31.75
N PHE A 301 14.02 11.58 -31.81
CA PHE A 301 12.66 11.90 -31.41
C PHE A 301 11.73 11.51 -32.55
N THR A 302 10.79 10.57 -32.34
CA THR A 302 9.56 10.48 -33.14
C THR A 302 8.43 9.93 -32.28
N GLN A 303 7.35 10.70 -32.23
CA GLN A 303 6.05 10.37 -31.65
C GLN A 303 5.54 9.01 -32.15
N SER A 304 5.16 8.12 -31.25
CA SER A 304 4.17 7.07 -31.51
C SER A 304 3.66 6.46 -30.21
N CYS A 305 2.36 6.55 -30.01
CA CYS A 305 1.47 5.66 -29.25
C CYS A 305 2.10 4.73 -28.19
N PHE A 306 2.17 5.18 -26.93
CA PHE A 306 2.39 4.26 -25.81
C PHE A 306 1.08 3.57 -25.41
N ARG A 307 0.86 2.40 -26.04
CA ARG A 307 0.12 1.29 -25.43
C ARG A 307 0.89 0.87 -24.17
N ILE A 308 0.30 1.05 -23.00
CA ILE A 308 0.83 0.50 -21.75
C ILE A 308 0.69 -1.04 -21.84
N PRO A 309 1.77 -1.83 -21.81
CA PRO A 309 1.64 -3.28 -21.71
C PRO A 309 1.12 -3.63 -20.33
N GLY A 310 0.04 -4.41 -20.30
CA GLY A 310 -0.50 -4.98 -19.08
C GLY A 310 0.49 -5.98 -18.48
N SER A 311 0.95 -5.72 -17.26
CA SER A 311 1.31 -6.74 -16.28
C SER A 311 1.60 -6.05 -14.93
N LEU A 312 1.40 -6.80 -13.84
CA LEU A 312 1.97 -6.57 -12.49
C LEU A 312 1.20 -5.62 -11.56
N ILE A 313 0.07 -6.11 -11.04
CA ILE A 313 -0.18 -5.97 -9.60
C ILE A 313 0.03 -7.37 -9.01
N ARG A 314 1.26 -7.64 -8.56
CA ARG A 314 1.55 -8.77 -7.68
C ARG A 314 2.04 -8.20 -6.35
N ALA A 315 1.32 -8.58 -5.31
CA ALA A 315 1.53 -8.37 -3.87
C ALA A 315 2.75 -7.54 -3.41
N GLY A 316 2.46 -6.42 -2.74
CA GLY A 316 3.13 -5.96 -1.51
C GLY A 316 4.59 -5.50 -1.56
N TYR A 317 5.37 -5.83 -2.59
CA TYR A 317 6.81 -5.55 -2.63
C TYR A 317 7.29 -4.86 -3.93
N GLN A 318 6.42 -4.69 -4.94
CA GLN A 318 6.80 -4.10 -6.23
C GLN A 318 6.46 -2.62 -6.42
N CYS A 319 5.79 -1.95 -5.48
CA CYS A 319 5.48 -0.52 -5.63
C CYS A 319 6.71 0.42 -5.56
N HIS A 320 7.89 -0.06 -5.14
CA HIS A 320 9.05 0.81 -4.94
C HIS A 320 9.74 1.24 -6.24
N HIS A 321 9.80 0.39 -7.27
CA HIS A 321 10.44 0.76 -8.55
C HIS A 321 9.56 1.64 -9.43
N ASP A 322 8.24 1.47 -9.39
CA ASP A 322 7.31 2.24 -10.22
C ASP A 322 7.14 3.69 -9.76
N VAL A 323 7.32 3.96 -8.46
CA VAL A 323 7.19 5.32 -7.91
C VAL A 323 8.28 6.26 -8.45
N SER A 324 9.53 5.80 -8.54
CA SER A 324 10.62 6.62 -9.09
C SER A 324 10.44 6.93 -10.57
N LEU A 325 9.84 6.02 -11.35
CA LEU A 325 9.51 6.23 -12.77
C LEU A 325 8.33 7.18 -12.95
N LEU A 326 7.29 7.12 -12.11
CA LEU A 326 6.15 8.03 -12.22
C LEU A 326 6.49 9.46 -11.79
N LEU A 327 7.44 9.62 -10.88
CA LEU A 327 8.02 10.92 -10.49
C LEU A 327 9.16 11.39 -11.43
N SER A 328 9.38 10.71 -12.57
CA SER A 328 10.47 11.01 -13.52
C SER A 328 10.05 11.70 -14.81
N SER A 329 8.75 11.75 -15.10
CA SER A 329 8.23 12.38 -16.32
C SER A 329 7.74 13.80 -16.02
N SER A 330 8.72 14.70 -15.89
CA SER A 330 8.57 16.16 -15.90
C SER A 330 9.65 16.70 -16.82
#